data_AF-A0A3A5IHN9-F1
#
_entry.id   AF-A0A3A5IHN9-F1
#
_cell.length_a   1.000
_cell.length_b   1.000
_cell.length_c   1.000
_cell.angle_alpha   90.00
_cell.angle_beta   90.00
_cell.angle_gamma   90.00
#
_symmetry.space_group_name_H-M   'P 1'
#
loop_
_entity.id
_entity.type
_entity.pdbx_description
1 polymer ?
#
loop_
_entity_poly.entity_id
_entity_poly.type
_entity_poly.pdbx_seq_one_letter_code
_entity_poly.pdbx_strand_id
1 'polypeptide(L)' 'MVKVLERSTELKVVGAGLGLSSNAWKGIVRLGTIDDLEMKCRLIKSMKFLDQKGDLISEMDIECLNHKYKEKVS' A
#
# COMPACT_ATOMS: atom_id res chain seq x y z
N MET A 1 -27.69 -1.03 -10.30
CA MET A 1 -26.67 -1.01 -11.37
C MET A 1 -25.79 0.21 -11.16
N VAL A 2 -24.48 0.04 -11.06
CA VAL A 2 -23.52 1.14 -10.88
C VAL A 2 -23.02 1.56 -12.27
N LYS A 3 -22.98 2.87 -12.54
CA LYS A 3 -22.37 3.45 -13.74
C LYS A 3 -21.11 4.21 -13.33
N VAL A 4 -19.98 3.90 -13.97
CA VAL A 4 -18.71 4.60 -13.79
C VAL A 4 -18.46 5.46 -15.02
N LEU A 5 -18.14 6.74 -14.83
CA LEU A 5 -17.83 7.69 -15.90
C LEU A 5 -16.37 8.09 -15.78
N GLU A 6 -15.58 7.81 -16.82
CA GLU A 6 -14.16 8.14 -16.92
C GLU A 6 -13.93 8.84 -18.27
N ARG A 7 -13.09 9.88 -18.28
CA ARG A 7 -12.77 10.65 -19.50
C ARG A 7 -11.76 9.91 -20.37
N SER A 8 -10.80 9.23 -19.75
CA SER A 8 -9.78 8.45 -20.46
C SER A 8 -10.38 7.22 -21.13
N THR A 9 -9.91 6.90 -22.34
CA THR A 9 -10.32 5.70 -23.10
C THR A 9 -9.65 4.43 -22.59
N GLU A 10 -8.63 4.58 -21.73
CA GLU A 10 -7.84 3.48 -21.18
C GLU A 10 -7.45 3.77 -19.73
N LEU A 11 -7.20 2.72 -18.96
CA LEU A 11 -6.64 2.83 -17.62
C LEU A 11 -5.18 3.27 -17.73
N LYS A 12 -4.83 4.37 -17.06
CA LYS A 12 -3.42 4.77 -16.96
C LYS A 12 -2.64 3.75 -16.14
N VAL A 13 -1.57 3.23 -16.74
CA VAL A 13 -0.51 2.56 -16.00
C VAL A 13 0.26 3.63 -15.23
N VAL A 14 -0.06 3.81 -13.95
CA VAL A 14 0.58 4.83 -13.12
C VAL A 14 2.01 4.38 -12.81
N GLY A 15 3.01 5.24 -13.08
CA GLY A 15 4.40 5.02 -12.64
C GLY A 15 4.66 5.43 -11.19
N ALA A 16 3.65 5.86 -10.45
CA ALA A 16 3.75 6.26 -9.05
C ALA A 16 3.40 5.08 -8.15
N GLY A 17 4.27 4.76 -7.19
CA GLY A 17 3.98 3.77 -6.16
C GLY A 17 2.83 4.23 -5.27
N LEU A 18 1.84 3.36 -5.06
CA LEU A 18 0.76 3.59 -4.10
C LEU A 18 1.09 2.88 -2.79
N GLY A 19 1.14 3.65 -1.70
CA GLY A 19 1.22 3.09 -0.35
C GLY A 19 -0.18 2.75 0.17
N LEU A 20 -0.41 1.49 0.54
CA LEU A 20 -1.65 1.06 1.18
C LEU A 20 -1.44 0.92 2.68
N SER A 21 -2.21 1.67 3.47
CA SER A 21 -2.24 1.52 4.93
C SER A 21 -3.22 0.43 5.37
N SER A 22 -3.17 0.04 6.65
CA SER A 22 -3.93 -1.09 7.19
C SER A 22 -5.45 -1.02 6.97
N ASN A 23 -6.05 0.17 7.01
CA ASN A 23 -7.49 0.33 6.77
C ASN A 23 -7.87 0.16 5.30
N ALA A 24 -7.05 0.65 4.37
CA ALA A 24 -7.26 0.43 2.95
C ALA A 24 -7.14 -1.06 2.61
N TRP A 25 -6.14 -1.74 3.17
CA TRP A 25 -5.96 -3.18 3.02
C TRP A 25 -7.18 -3.98 3.49
N LYS A 26 -7.73 -3.67 4.67
CA LYS A 26 -8.97 -4.29 5.17
C LYS A 26 -10.17 -4.05 4.24
N GLY A 27 -10.28 -2.86 3.66
CA GLY A 27 -11.33 -2.55 2.69
C GLY A 27 -11.23 -3.45 1.46
N ILE A 28 -10.03 -3.61 0.92
CA ILE A 28 -9.73 -4.46 -0.23
C ILE A 28 -10.04 -5.94 0.06
N VAL A 29 -9.69 -6.45 1.25
CA VAL A 29 -10.05 -7.82 1.68
C VAL A 29 -11.56 -8.04 1.60
N ARG A 30 -12.35 -7.07 2.09
CA ARG A 30 -13.82 -7.16 2.03
C ARG A 30 -14.38 -7.08 0.60
N LEU A 31 -13.64 -6.51 -0.34
CA LEU A 31 -14.01 -6.48 -1.75
C LEU A 31 -13.66 -7.78 -2.48
N GLY A 32 -12.92 -8.71 -1.84
CA GLY A 32 -12.58 -10.01 -2.40
C GLY A 32 -11.48 -9.96 -3.48
N THR A 33 -10.71 -8.87 -3.57
CA THR A 33 -9.68 -8.68 -4.60
C THR A 33 -8.26 -8.76 -4.03
N ILE A 34 -8.07 -9.45 -2.91
CA ILE A 34 -6.82 -9.44 -2.17
C ILE A 34 -5.74 -10.33 -2.78
N ASP A 35 -6.11 -11.49 -3.34
CA ASP A 35 -5.17 -12.50 -3.83
C ASP A 35 -4.27 -11.94 -4.95
N ASP A 36 -4.86 -11.21 -5.90
CA ASP A 36 -4.13 -10.55 -6.99
C ASP A 36 -3.17 -9.46 -6.50
N LEU A 37 -3.51 -8.82 -5.38
CA LEU A 37 -2.71 -7.74 -4.79
C LEU A 37 -1.57 -8.28 -3.94
N GLU A 38 -1.77 -9.35 -3.18
CA GLU A 38 -0.68 -9.99 -2.44
C GLU A 38 0.45 -10.47 -3.34
N MET A 39 0.12 -10.96 -4.54
CA MET A 39 1.13 -11.38 -5.52
C MET A 39 1.92 -10.22 -6.14
N LYS A 40 1.34 -9.02 -6.21
CA LYS A 40 1.91 -7.87 -6.96
C LYS A 40 2.48 -6.77 -6.06
N CYS A 41 2.04 -6.69 -4.81
CA CYS A 41 2.49 -5.69 -3.85
C CYS A 41 3.77 -6.12 -3.11
N ARG A 42 4.52 -5.13 -2.63
CA ARG A 42 5.67 -5.34 -1.74
C ARG A 42 5.34 -4.81 -0.35
N LEU A 43 5.63 -5.61 0.68
CA LEU A 43 5.55 -5.14 2.06
C LEU A 43 6.71 -4.18 2.33
N ILE A 44 6.38 -2.97 2.78
CA ILE A 44 7.38 -1.98 3.19
C ILE A 44 7.93 -2.43 4.56
N LYS A 45 9.25 -2.56 4.65
CA LYS A 45 9.93 -2.99 5.89
C LYS A 45 10.31 -1.82 6.79
N SER A 46 10.81 -0.73 6.21
CA SER A 46 11.11 0.47 6.97
C SER A 46 10.92 1.73 6.14
N MET A 47 10.79 2.85 6.84
CA MET A 47 10.74 4.18 6.24
C MET A 47 11.82 5.05 6.89
N LYS A 48 12.72 5.60 6.07
CA LYS A 48 13.83 6.44 6.52
C LYS A 48 13.55 7.88 6.17
N PHE A 49 13.70 8.75 7.16
CA PHE A 49 13.69 10.20 6.97
C PHE A 49 15.13 10.67 6.97
N LEU A 50 15.54 11.24 5.85
CA LEU A 50 16.87 11.77 5.65
C LEU A 50 16.80 13.30 5.65
N ASP A 51 17.88 13.95 6.07
CA ASP A 51 18.04 15.37 5.87
C ASP A 51 18.44 15.67 4.41
N GLN A 52 18.61 16.96 4.10
CA GLN A 52 19.01 17.42 2.77
C GLN A 52 20.41 16.98 2.31
N LYS A 53 21.27 16.53 3.23
CA LYS A 53 22.60 15.96 2.93
C LYS A 53 22.54 14.44 2.78
N GLY A 54 21.39 13.83 3.05
CA GLY A 54 21.21 12.37 3.05
C GLY A 54 21.49 11.72 4.40
N ASP A 55 21.75 12.51 5.45
CA ASP A 55 22.01 11.98 6.79
C ASP A 55 20.70 11.50 7.43
N LEU A 56 20.75 10.37 8.13
CA LEU A 56 19.57 9.78 8.75
C LEU A 56 19.08 10.64 9.92
N ILE A 57 17.87 11.18 9.81
CA ILE A 57 17.16 11.85 10.91
C ILE A 57 16.45 10.80 11.77
N SER A 58 15.72 9.89 11.13
CA SER A 58 15.00 8.82 11.83
C SER A 58 14.65 7.66 10.91
N GLU A 59 14.46 6.49 11.49
CA GLU A 59 13.95 5.29 10.82
C GLU A 59 12.74 4.74 11.58
N MET A 60 11.68 4.45 10.84
CA MET A 60 10.51 3.75 11.36
C MET A 60 10.57 2.31 10.90
N ASP A 61 10.65 1.37 11.85
CA ASP A 61 10.45 -0.05 11.59
C ASP A 61 8.96 -0.33 11.34
N ILE A 62 8.64 -0.69 10.10
CA ILE A 62 7.28 -1.02 9.65
C ILE A 62 7.06 -2.55 9.69
N GLU A 63 8.11 -3.36 9.78
CA GLU A 63 8.01 -4.81 9.86
C GLU A 63 7.24 -5.24 11.11
N CYS A 64 7.51 -4.60 12.25
CA CYS A 64 6.72 -4.75 13.48
C CYS A 64 5.23 -4.43 13.28
N LEU A 65 4.91 -3.39 12.50
CA LEU A 65 3.52 -3.03 12.20
C LEU A 65 2.87 -4.04 11.25
N ASN A 66 3.59 -4.50 10.23
CA ASN A 66 3.10 -5.52 9.31
C ASN A 66 2.74 -6.82 10.05
N HIS A 67 3.56 -7.25 11.01
CA HIS A 67 3.27 -8.43 11.82
C HIS A 67 1.99 -8.23 12.64
N LYS A 68 1.89 -7.12 13.39
CA LYS A 68 0.71 -6.79 14.21
C LYS A 68 -0.60 -6.68 13.42
N TYR A 69 -0.53 -6.22 12.18
CA TYR A 69 -1.72 -5.99 11.35
C TYR A 69 -2.03 -7.12 10.36
N LYS A 70 -1.07 -7.97 9.96
CA LYS A 70 -1.38 -9.19 9.18
C LYS A 70 -2.27 -10.13 9.98
N GLU A 71 -1.93 -10.39 11.24
CA GLU A 71 -2.69 -11.30 12.11
C GLU A 71 -4.13 -10.84 12.40
N LYS A 72 -4.43 -9.55 12.20
CA LYS A 72 -5.77 -8.98 12.43
C LYS A 72 -6.63 -8.88 11.17
N VAL A 73 -6.06 -9.23 10.02
CA VAL A 73 -6.70 -9.07 8.71
C VAL A 73 -6.75 -10.39 7.93
N SER A 74 -5.96 -11.38 8.34
CA SER A 74 -6.12 -12.80 8.03
C SER A 74 -7.28 -13.45 8.78
#